data_AF-A0A833HDR4-F1
#
_entry.id   AF-A0A833HDR4-F1
#
_cell.length_a   1.000
_cell.length_b   1.000
_cell.length_c   1.000
_cell.angle_alpha   90.00
_cell.angle_beta   90.00
_cell.angle_gamma   90.00
#
_symmetry.space_group_name_H-M   'P 1'
#
loop_
_entity.id
_entity.type
_entity.pdbx_description
1 polymer ?
#
loop_
_entity_poly.entity_id
_entity_poly.type
_entity_poly.pdbx_seq_one_letter_code
_entity_poly.pdbx_strand_id
1 'polypeptide(L)' 'MTDLLVLSPHLDDAVLSCGGRIADEVARGRDVLVVTVFTADEPAEPPSRLAADLRRRA' A
#
# COMPACT_ATOMS: atom_id res chain seq x y z
N MET A 1 -19.73 6.27 1.63
CA MET A 1 -19.15 5.60 2.82
C MET A 1 -18.78 4.22 2.32
N THR A 2 -17.53 3.83 2.48
CA THR A 2 -16.98 2.63 1.84
C THR A 2 -17.06 1.43 2.78
N ASP A 3 -17.37 0.24 2.25
CA ASP A 3 -17.53 -0.99 3.05
C ASP A 3 -16.19 -1.59 3.48
N LEU A 4 -15.15 -1.42 2.65
CA LEU A 4 -13.78 -1.85 2.95
C LEU A 4 -12.76 -0.77 2.56
N LEU A 5 -11.96 -0.34 3.53
CA LEU A 5 -10.77 0.48 3.31
C LEU A 5 -9.52 -0.39 3.42
N VAL A 6 -8.70 -0.41 2.37
CA VAL A 6 -7.37 -1.04 2.39
C VAL A 6 -6.31 0.05 2.35
N LEU A 7 -5.48 0.08 3.38
CA LEU A 7 -4.31 0.96 3.43
C LEU A 7 -3.09 0.20 2.90
N SER A 8 -2.57 0.65 1.77
CA SER A 8 -1.36 0.13 1.14
C SER A 8 -0.19 1.06 1.46
N PRO A 9 0.91 0.59 2.06
CA PRO A 9 2.09 1.43 2.20
C PRO A 9 2.65 1.81 0.83
N HIS A 10 2.98 0.83 -0.02
CA HIS A 10 3.55 1.02 -1.36
C HIS A 10 2.56 0.61 -2.47
N LEU A 11 2.93 0.85 -3.74
CA LEU A 11 2.09 0.69 -4.93
C LEU A 11 1.76 -0.76 -5.33
N ASP A 12 2.07 -1.72 -4.47
CA ASP A 12 1.98 -3.15 -4.72
C ASP A 12 1.49 -3.94 -3.50
N ASP A 13 1.80 -3.48 -2.29
CA ASP A 13 1.51 -4.16 -1.02
C ASP A 13 0.07 -4.70 -0.91
N ALA A 14 -0.94 -3.88 -1.21
CA ALA A 14 -2.35 -4.31 -1.13
C ALA A 14 -2.67 -5.45 -2.12
N VAL A 15 -2.17 -5.36 -3.35
CA VAL A 15 -2.43 -6.38 -4.39
C VAL A 15 -1.70 -7.67 -4.06
N LEU A 16 -0.42 -7.57 -3.68
CA LEU A 16 0.42 -8.73 -3.36
C LEU A 16 0.00 -9.44 -2.08
N SER A 17 -0.51 -8.70 -1.09
CA SER A 17 -0.88 -9.26 0.22
C SER A 17 -2.34 -9.72 0.29
N CYS A 18 -3.26 -8.97 -0.32
CA CYS A 18 -4.70 -9.20 -0.14
C CYS A 18 -5.54 -8.97 -1.41
N GLY A 19 -4.93 -8.97 -2.60
CA GLY A 19 -5.63 -8.76 -3.87
C GLY A 19 -6.80 -9.72 -4.09
N GLY A 20 -6.65 -10.99 -3.68
CA GLY A 20 -7.74 -11.97 -3.72
C GLY A 20 -8.95 -11.53 -2.90
N ARG A 21 -8.75 -11.03 -1.67
CA ARG A 21 -9.83 -10.54 -0.81
C ARG A 21 -10.49 -9.28 -1.37
N ILE A 22 -9.71 -8.36 -1.94
CA ILE A 22 -10.22 -7.15 -2.60
C ILE A 22 -11.16 -7.54 -3.75
N ALA A 23 -10.70 -8.43 -4.64
CA ALA A 23 -11.49 -8.91 -5.77
C ALA A 23 -12.79 -9.59 -5.31
N ASP A 24 -12.70 -10.39 -4.26
CA ASP A 24 -13.82 -11.09 -3.64
C ASP A 24 -14.90 -10.15 -3.09
N GLU A 25 -14.51 -9.06 -2.43
CA GLU A 25 -15.46 -8.10 -1.86
C GLU A 25 -16.12 -7.25 -2.97
N VAL A 26 -15.35 -6.86 -4.00
CA VAL A 26 -15.89 -6.20 -5.19
C VAL A 26 -16.89 -7.10 -5.92
N ALA A 27 -16.60 -8.39 -6.08
CA ALA A 27 -17.51 -9.36 -6.71
C ALA A 27 -18.82 -9.55 -5.94
N ARG A 28 -18.82 -9.26 -4.63
CA ARG A 28 -20.03 -9.24 -3.78
C ARG A 28 -20.78 -7.91 -3.84
N GLY A 29 -20.36 -6.98 -4.71
CA GLY A 29 -21.00 -5.67 -4.91
C GLY A 29 -20.71 -4.65 -3.82
N ARG A 30 -19.66 -4.86 -3.01
CA ARG A 30 -19.27 -3.94 -1.94
C ARG A 30 -18.39 -2.81 -2.47
N ASP A 31 -18.53 -1.63 -1.86
CA ASP A 31 -17.66 -0.49 -2.15
C ASP A 31 -16.30 -0.69 -1.48
N VAL A 32 -15.23 -0.69 -2.27
CA VAL A 32 -13.85 -0.92 -1.78
C VAL A 32 -12.96 0.25 -2.20
N LEU A 33 -12.28 0.85 -1.22
CA LEU A 33 -11.32 1.94 -1.43
C LEU A 33 -9.93 1.44 -1.03
N VAL A 34 -9.01 1.46 -1.99
CA VAL A 34 -7.58 1.23 -1.73
C VAL A 34 -6.88 2.59 -1.69
N VAL A 35 -6.21 2.88 -0.58
CA VAL A 35 -5.42 4.10 -0.41
C VAL A 35 -3.97 3.72 -0.29
N THR A 36 -3.15 4.15 -1.25
CA THR A 36 -1.70 3.99 -1.19
C THR A 36 -1.05 5.22 -0.59
N VAL A 37 -0.25 5.03 0.45
CA VAL A 37 0.29 6.13 1.28
C VAL A 37 1.57 6.70 0.70
N PHE A 38 2.55 5.87 0.37
CA PHE A 38 3.88 6.31 -0.09
C PHE A 38 3.97 6.28 -1.62
N THR A 39 3.31 7.24 -2.27
CA THR A 39 3.26 7.36 -3.74
C THR A 39 4.13 8.48 -4.31
N ALA A 40 4.78 9.27 -3.45
CA ALA A 40 5.67 10.33 -3.89
C ALA A 40 6.95 9.77 -4.52
N ASP A 41 7.54 10.54 -5.44
CA ASP A 41 8.88 10.26 -5.97
C ASP A 41 9.91 10.20 -4.84
N GLU A 42 11.01 9.48 -5.08
CA GLU A 42 12.13 9.45 -4.14
C GLU A 42 12.60 10.89 -3.86
N PRO A 43 12.72 11.29 -2.58
CA PRO A 43 13.12 12.65 -2.24
C PRO A 43 14.52 12.96 -2.76
N ALA A 44 14.75 14.22 -3.14
CA ALA A 44 16.07 14.70 -3.55
C ALA A 44 17.09 14.67 -2.39
N GLU A 45 16.60 14.73 -1.16
CA GLU A 45 17.42 14.61 0.03
C GLU A 45 17.71 13.14 0.36
N PRO A 46 18.92 12.83 0.86
CA PRO A 46 19.26 11.47 1.24
C PRO A 46 18.35 10.98 2.38
N PRO A 47 18.03 9.67 2.42
CA PRO A 47 17.20 9.11 3.48
C PRO A 47 17.89 9.27 4.84
N SER A 48 17.08 9.34 5.89
CA SER A 48 17.60 9.32 7.27
C SER A 48 18.47 8.07 7.48
N ARG A 49 19.45 8.15 8.40
CA ARG A 49 20.32 7.00 8.72
C ARG A 49 19.52 5.74 9.04
N LEU A 50 18.42 5.87 9.78
CA LEU A 50 17.54 4.74 10.09
C LEU A 50 16.95 4.12 8.82
N ALA A 51 16.40 4.94 7.91
CA ALA A 51 15.82 4.45 6.66
C ALA A 51 16.87 3.77 5.76
N ALA A 52 18.07 4.35 5.67
CA ALA A 52 19.19 3.74 4.95
C ALA A 52 19.61 2.39 5.57
N ASP A 53 19.66 2.30 6.90
CA ASP A 53 20.03 1.06 7.61
C ASP A 53 18.99 -0.04 7.45
N LEU A 54 17.69 0.31 7.42
CA LEU A 54 16.60 -0.63 7.19
C LEU A 54 16.60 -1.17 5.75
N ARG A 55 16.80 -0.30 4.74
CA ARG A 55 16.88 -0.73 3.33
C ARG A 55 17.99 -1.75 3.07
N ARG A 56 19.09 -1.71 3.82
CA ARG A 56 20.20 -2.68 3.68
C ARG A 56 19.93 -4.04 4.32
N ARG A 57 18.87 -4.15 5.12
CA ARG A 57 18.50 -5.39 5.84
C ARG A 57 17.34 -6.13 5.19
N ALA A 58 16.56 -5.45 4.34
CA ALA A 58 15.55 -6.04 3.49
C ALA A 58 16.21 -6.74 2.30
#